data_AF-A0A8T6A6X2-F1
#
_entry.id   AF-A0A8T6A6X2-F1
#
_cell.length_a   1.000
_cell.length_b   1.000
_cell.length_c   1.000
_cell.angle_alpha   90.00
_cell.angle_beta   90.00
_cell.angle_gamma   90.00
#
_symmetry.space_group_name_H-M   'P 1'
#
loop_
_entity.id
_entity.type
_entity.pdbx_description
1 polymer ?
#
loop_
_entity_poly.entity_id
_entity_poly.type
_entity_poly.pdbx_seq_one_letter_code
_entity_poly.pdbx_strand_id
1 'polypeptide(L)'
;MTQNIRPLPQFKYHPKPLETGAFEQDKTVECDCCEQQTSVYYSGPFYCVDEVEHLCPWCIADGSAAEKFAGSFQDDASIEGVEFEYDEEDEFAGIKNTYPDEMLKELVERTPGYHGW
;
A
#
# COMPACT_ATOMS: atom_id res chain seq x y z
N MET A 1 -20.71 -0.95 -25.89
CA MET A 1 -19.54 -0.37 -25.20
C MET A 1 -18.77 -1.53 -24.61
N THR A 2 -17.63 -1.89 -25.19
CA THR A 2 -16.74 -2.92 -24.65
C THR A 2 -16.14 -2.37 -23.37
N GLN A 3 -16.57 -2.87 -22.23
CA GLN A 3 -15.92 -2.58 -20.96
C GLN A 3 -14.47 -3.09 -21.09
N ASN A 4 -13.50 -2.19 -21.06
CA ASN A 4 -12.10 -2.56 -20.91
C ASN A 4 -11.97 -3.19 -19.52
N ILE A 5 -12.03 -4.52 -19.45
CA ILE A 5 -11.81 -5.24 -18.20
C ILE A 5 -10.31 -5.22 -17.95
N ARG A 6 -9.85 -4.21 -17.21
CA ARG A 6 -8.48 -4.17 -16.69
C ARG A 6 -8.38 -5.26 -15.62
N PRO A 7 -7.53 -6.30 -15.78
CA PRO A 7 -7.45 -7.38 -14.80
C PRO A 7 -6.92 -6.82 -13.47
N LEU A 8 -7.45 -7.35 -12.35
CA LEU A 8 -7.00 -6.98 -11.02
C LEU A 8 -5.52 -7.38 -10.83
N PRO A 9 -4.68 -6.52 -10.22
CA PRO A 9 -3.30 -6.88 -9.91
C PRO A 9 -3.21 -8.06 -8.94
N GLN A 10 -2.10 -8.79 -9.03
CA GLN A 10 -1.73 -9.78 -8.03
C GLN A 10 -0.81 -9.13 -7.00
N PHE A 11 -1.17 -9.24 -5.73
CA PHE A 11 -0.35 -8.74 -4.62
C PHE A 11 0.38 -9.91 -3.98
N LYS A 12 1.73 -9.86 -3.97
CA LYS A 12 2.57 -10.96 -3.52
C LYS A 12 2.29 -11.38 -2.07
N TYR A 13 2.04 -10.40 -1.20
CA TYR A 13 1.84 -10.62 0.23
C TYR A 13 0.39 -10.52 0.70
N HIS A 14 -0.56 -10.24 -0.21
CA HIS A 14 -1.99 -10.20 0.11
C HIS A 14 -2.83 -10.91 -0.95
N PRO A 15 -2.84 -12.27 -0.93
CA PRO A 15 -3.58 -13.04 -1.92
C PRO A 15 -5.10 -12.84 -1.79
N LYS A 16 -5.80 -12.80 -2.92
CA LYS A 16 -7.26 -12.69 -3.01
C LYS A 16 -7.81 -11.46 -2.25
N PRO A 17 -7.32 -10.24 -2.56
CA PRO A 17 -7.61 -9.06 -1.74
C PRO A 17 -9.11 -8.69 -1.73
N LEU A 18 -9.86 -9.03 -2.79
CA LEU A 18 -11.32 -8.88 -2.83
C LEU A 18 -12.02 -9.79 -1.80
N GLU A 19 -11.61 -11.07 -1.70
CA GLU A 19 -12.23 -12.03 -0.78
C GLU A 19 -11.95 -11.64 0.68
N THR A 20 -10.79 -11.03 0.94
CA THR A 20 -10.42 -10.53 2.27
C THR A 20 -11.10 -9.21 2.66
N GLY A 21 -11.79 -8.56 1.73
CA GLY A 21 -12.41 -7.24 1.95
C GLY A 21 -11.41 -6.08 1.96
N ALA A 22 -10.19 -6.26 1.44
CA ALA A 22 -9.22 -5.17 1.35
C ALA A 22 -9.62 -4.10 0.31
N PHE A 23 -10.41 -4.48 -0.69
CA PHE A 23 -10.99 -3.53 -1.65
C PHE A 23 -12.51 -3.60 -1.61
N GLU A 24 -13.13 -2.44 -1.80
CA GLU A 24 -14.58 -2.26 -1.93
C GLU A 24 -14.99 -2.27 -3.42
N GLN A 25 -16.25 -2.64 -3.69
CA GLN A 25 -16.82 -2.73 -5.05
C GLN A 25 -18.30 -2.29 -5.11
N ASP A 26 -18.79 -1.55 -4.11
CA ASP A 26 -20.20 -1.15 -3.99
C ASP A 26 -20.56 0.08 -4.84
N LYS A 27 -19.58 0.91 -5.20
CA LYS A 27 -19.76 2.12 -6.03
C LYS A 27 -18.59 2.36 -6.98
N THR A 28 -18.77 3.31 -7.89
CA THR A 28 -17.69 3.86 -8.70
C THR A 28 -17.17 5.14 -8.06
N VAL A 29 -15.86 5.25 -7.89
CA VAL A 29 -15.17 6.40 -7.31
C VAL A 29 -14.03 6.87 -8.21
N GLU A 30 -13.54 8.07 -7.96
CA GLU A 30 -12.29 8.56 -8.55
C GLU A 30 -11.11 8.11 -7.69
N CYS A 31 -10.02 7.69 -8.32
CA CYS A 31 -8.77 7.38 -7.63
C CYS A 31 -7.98 8.66 -7.36
N ASP A 32 -7.66 8.96 -6.10
CA ASP A 32 -6.90 10.17 -5.72
C ASP A 32 -5.48 10.20 -6.32
N CYS A 33 -4.94 9.03 -6.65
CA CYS A 33 -3.63 8.93 -7.28
C CYS A 33 -3.64 9.32 -8.77
N CYS A 34 -4.49 8.66 -9.57
CA CYS A 34 -4.44 8.76 -11.04
C CYS A 34 -5.64 9.47 -11.66
N GLU A 35 -6.60 9.93 -10.85
CA GLU A 35 -7.79 10.68 -11.26
C GLU A 35 -8.69 9.89 -12.23
N GLN A 36 -8.52 8.57 -12.31
CA GLN A 36 -9.34 7.68 -13.12
C GLN A 36 -10.50 7.11 -12.30
N GLN A 37 -11.65 6.99 -12.95
CA GLN A 37 -12.82 6.33 -12.38
C GLN A 37 -12.59 4.82 -12.26
N THR A 38 -12.89 4.24 -11.10
CA THR A 38 -12.77 2.81 -10.80
C THR A 38 -13.96 2.30 -10.00
N SER A 39 -14.38 1.07 -10.27
CA SER A 39 -15.40 0.34 -9.49
C SER A 39 -14.80 -0.63 -8.47
N VAL A 40 -13.48 -0.61 -8.32
CA VAL A 40 -12.73 -1.37 -7.31
C VAL A 40 -11.72 -0.42 -6.69
N TYR A 41 -11.79 -0.22 -5.38
CA TYR A 41 -10.99 0.78 -4.70
C TYR A 41 -10.64 0.37 -3.27
N TYR A 42 -9.56 0.95 -2.78
CA TYR A 42 -9.03 0.81 -1.43
C TYR A 42 -9.39 2.06 -0.63
N SER A 43 -9.91 1.84 0.57
CA SER A 43 -10.37 2.84 1.54
C SER A 43 -9.79 2.58 2.95
N GLY A 44 -8.84 1.63 3.03
CA GLY A 44 -8.20 1.25 4.29
C GLY A 44 -7.03 2.16 4.66
N PRO A 45 -6.24 1.78 5.69
CA PRO A 45 -5.10 2.56 6.16
C PRO A 45 -4.06 2.86 5.06
N PHE A 46 -3.76 4.13 4.89
CA PHE A 46 -2.64 4.61 4.08
C PHE A 46 -1.97 5.76 4.82
N TYR A 47 -0.77 5.51 5.34
CA TYR A 47 -0.03 6.47 6.15
C TYR A 47 0.66 7.48 5.24
N CYS A 48 0.06 8.66 5.12
CA CYS A 48 0.62 9.80 4.39
C CYS A 48 0.19 11.12 5.08
N VAL A 49 0.76 12.23 4.62
CA VAL A 49 0.40 13.57 5.13
C VAL A 49 -0.88 14.09 4.47
N ASP A 50 -1.12 13.68 3.23
CA ASP A 50 -2.28 14.07 2.45
C ASP A 50 -3.56 13.36 2.90
N GLU A 51 -4.71 13.98 2.63
CA GLU A 51 -6.01 13.32 2.81
C GLU A 51 -6.31 12.49 1.57
N VAL A 52 -6.22 11.17 1.71
CA VAL A 52 -6.44 10.19 0.63
C VAL A 52 -7.59 9.28 1.06
N GLU A 53 -8.69 9.28 0.30
CA GLU A 53 -9.88 8.50 0.60
C GLU A 53 -9.95 7.22 -0.24
N HIS A 54 -9.56 7.30 -1.52
CA HIS A 54 -9.84 6.26 -2.52
C HIS A 54 -8.65 6.01 -3.44
N LEU A 55 -8.08 4.80 -3.38
CA LEU A 55 -7.00 4.36 -4.26
C LEU A 55 -7.39 3.16 -5.11
N CYS A 56 -7.12 3.22 -6.41
CA CYS A 56 -7.35 2.07 -7.28
C CYS A 56 -6.27 0.98 -7.05
N PRO A 57 -6.62 -0.33 -7.17
CA PRO A 57 -5.67 -1.43 -6.98
C PRO A 57 -4.40 -1.30 -7.81
N TRP A 58 -4.49 -0.69 -8.99
CA TRP A 58 -3.35 -0.60 -9.90
C TRP A 58 -2.31 0.43 -9.46
N CYS A 59 -2.72 1.58 -8.93
CA CYS A 59 -1.79 2.57 -8.38
C CYS A 59 -1.12 2.09 -7.09
N ILE A 60 -1.78 1.19 -6.35
CA ILE A 60 -1.13 0.47 -5.26
C ILE A 60 -0.09 -0.48 -5.85
N ALA A 61 -0.49 -1.38 -6.76
CA ALA A 61 0.38 -2.43 -7.27
C ALA A 61 1.63 -1.93 -8.03
N ASP A 62 1.53 -0.83 -8.77
CA ASP A 62 2.68 -0.26 -9.48
C ASP A 62 3.53 0.70 -8.60
N GLY A 63 3.03 1.04 -7.40
CA GLY A 63 3.68 1.93 -6.45
C GLY A 63 3.43 3.42 -6.70
N SER A 64 2.64 3.80 -7.72
CA SER A 64 2.37 5.21 -8.03
C SER A 64 1.72 5.96 -6.87
N ALA A 65 0.84 5.29 -6.11
CA ALA A 65 0.18 5.90 -4.95
C ALA A 65 1.20 6.23 -3.84
N ALA A 66 2.04 5.25 -3.48
CA ALA A 66 3.10 5.46 -2.49
C ALA A 66 4.09 6.54 -2.93
N GLU A 67 4.49 6.54 -4.20
CA GLU A 67 5.39 7.55 -4.77
C GLU A 67 4.78 8.96 -4.75
N LYS A 68 3.51 9.10 -5.17
CA LYS A 68 2.83 10.41 -5.25
C LYS A 68 2.66 11.06 -3.88
N PHE A 69 2.27 10.28 -2.88
CA PHE A 69 1.90 10.78 -1.55
C PHE A 69 3.00 10.59 -0.51
N ALA A 70 4.17 10.08 -0.91
CA ALA A 70 5.25 9.69 0.00
C ALA A 70 4.73 8.86 1.18
N GLY A 71 3.84 7.89 0.89
CA GLY A 71 3.05 7.17 1.88
C GLY A 71 3.24 5.66 1.83
N SER A 72 2.79 4.98 2.88
CA SER A 72 2.87 3.53 3.03
C SER A 72 1.56 2.88 3.43
N PHE A 73 1.35 1.64 3.03
CA PHE A 73 0.18 0.83 3.36
C PHE A 73 0.41 -0.07 4.59
N GLN A 74 1.67 -0.29 4.95
CA GLN A 74 2.10 -1.09 6.09
C GLN A 74 3.17 -0.33 6.86
N ASP A 75 3.21 -0.54 8.17
CA ASP A 75 4.28 -0.03 9.01
C ASP A 75 5.52 -0.92 8.87
N ASP A 76 6.63 -0.35 8.40
CA ASP A 76 7.89 -1.08 8.23
C ASP A 76 8.52 -1.44 9.58
N ALA A 77 8.19 -0.70 10.65
CA ALA A 77 8.62 -1.01 12.00
C ALA A 77 7.98 -2.28 12.58
N SER A 78 6.90 -2.74 11.98
CA SER A 78 6.21 -3.96 12.36
C SER A 78 6.71 -5.20 11.62
N ILE A 79 7.74 -5.08 10.76
CA ILE A 79 8.31 -6.19 9.99
C ILE A 79 9.34 -6.94 10.84
N GLU A 80 9.14 -8.24 11.05
CA GLU A 80 10.10 -9.10 11.75
C GLU A 80 11.48 -9.05 11.04
N GLY A 81 12.56 -8.80 11.78
CA GLY A 81 13.91 -8.73 11.21
C GLY A 81 14.28 -7.37 10.59
N VAL A 82 13.40 -6.36 10.74
CA VAL A 82 13.72 -4.94 10.59
C VAL A 82 13.88 -4.36 12.00
N GLU A 83 15.07 -3.85 12.29
CA GLU A 83 15.43 -3.27 13.59
C GLU A 83 15.90 -1.82 13.39
N PHE A 84 15.41 -0.90 14.22
CA PHE A 84 15.93 0.48 14.27
C PHE A 84 17.09 0.51 15.26
N GLU A 85 18.24 0.96 14.78
CA GLU A 85 19.44 1.09 15.60
C GLU A 85 19.53 2.52 16.11
N TYR A 86 19.87 2.64 17.40
CA TYR A 86 20.11 3.90 18.09
C TYR A 86 21.54 3.88 18.62
N ASP A 87 22.19 5.04 18.65
CA ASP A 87 23.54 5.18 19.19
C ASP A 87 23.56 5.29 20.72
N GLU A 88 24.74 5.54 21.30
CA GLU A 88 24.92 5.65 22.75
C GLU A 88 24.19 6.86 23.37
N GLU A 89 23.79 7.83 22.55
CA GLU A 89 23.05 9.04 22.94
C GLU A 89 21.54 8.92 22.68
N ASP A 90 21.05 7.73 22.30
CA ASP A 90 19.66 7.44 21.92
C ASP A 90 19.22 8.18 20.64
N GLU A 91 20.17 8.59 19.79
CA GLU A 91 19.88 9.15 18.47
C GLU A 91 19.73 8.05 17.41
N PHE A 92 18.84 8.26 16.44
CA PHE A 92 18.60 7.31 15.36
C PHE A 92 19.86 7.12 14.50
N ALA A 93 20.41 5.90 14.49
CA ALA A 93 21.66 5.57 13.82
C ALA A 93 21.47 4.82 12.49
N GLY A 94 20.32 4.15 12.30
CA GLY A 94 20.01 3.48 11.05
C GLY A 94 18.94 2.39 11.16
N ILE A 95 18.72 1.69 10.04
CA ILE A 95 17.81 0.54 9.95
C ILE A 95 18.64 -0.68 9.57
N LYS A 96 18.58 -1.71 10.41
CA LYS A 96 19.11 -3.03 10.10
C LYS A 96 18.00 -3.89 9.54
N ASN A 97 18.10 -4.19 8.26
CA ASN A 97 17.10 -4.95 7.52
C ASN A 97 17.68 -6.29 7.05
N THR A 98 16.98 -7.38 7.37
CA THR A 98 17.38 -8.75 7.01
C THR A 98 17.01 -9.12 5.57
N TYR A 99 16.09 -8.38 4.93
CA TYR A 99 15.57 -8.68 3.60
C TYR A 99 16.13 -7.73 2.53
N PRO A 100 16.05 -8.08 1.24
CA PRO A 100 16.31 -7.13 0.17
C PRO A 100 15.33 -5.94 0.23
N ASP A 101 15.81 -4.73 -0.04
CA ASP A 101 15.00 -3.49 -0.02
C ASP A 101 13.75 -3.59 -0.91
N GLU A 102 13.88 -4.25 -2.07
CA GLU A 102 12.75 -4.48 -2.98
C GLU A 102 11.62 -5.31 -2.35
N MET A 103 11.93 -6.19 -1.40
CA MET A 103 10.88 -6.93 -0.67
C MET A 103 10.11 -6.05 0.30
N LEU A 104 10.79 -5.11 0.96
CA LEU A 104 10.11 -4.13 1.81
C LEU A 104 9.28 -3.20 0.96
N LYS A 105 9.85 -2.69 -0.13
CA LYS A 105 9.13 -1.82 -1.06
C LYS A 105 7.84 -2.50 -1.57
N GLU A 106 7.93 -3.76 -1.97
CA GLU A 106 6.78 -4.54 -2.41
C GLU A 106 5.71 -4.70 -1.31
N LEU A 107 6.12 -4.90 -0.06
CA LEU A 107 5.22 -5.08 1.08
C LEU A 107 4.59 -3.76 1.56
N VAL A 108 5.40 -2.72 1.68
CA VAL A 108 5.06 -1.45 2.34
C VAL A 108 4.37 -0.49 1.37
N GLU A 109 4.83 -0.45 0.12
CA GLU A 109 4.38 0.55 -0.85
C GLU A 109 3.46 -0.04 -1.94
N ARG A 110 3.51 -1.36 -2.15
CA ARG A 110 2.80 -2.00 -3.28
C ARG A 110 1.78 -3.06 -2.89
N THR A 111 1.59 -3.32 -1.60
CA THR A 111 0.60 -4.26 -1.09
C THR A 111 -0.42 -3.49 -0.25
N PRO A 112 -1.74 -3.66 -0.47
CA PRO A 112 -2.74 -2.95 0.33
C PRO A 112 -2.60 -3.30 1.82
N GLY A 113 -2.93 -2.33 2.68
CA GLY A 113 -2.89 -2.48 4.13
C GLY A 113 -3.87 -3.54 4.62
N TYR A 114 -3.56 -4.18 5.75
CA TYR A 114 -4.53 -5.02 6.46
C TYR A 114 -5.40 -4.15 7.38
N HIS A 115 -6.61 -4.61 7.69
CA HIS A 115 -7.46 -3.94 8.67
C HIS A 115 -7.06 -4.37 10.08
N GLY A 116 -6.55 -3.44 10.88
CA GLY A 116 -6.42 -3.60 12.33
C GLY A 116 -7.79 -3.62 13.01
N TRP A 117 -7.87 -4.33 14.13
CA TRP A 117 -8.99 -4.42 15.08
C TRP A 117 -9.26 -3.12 15.84
#